data_AF-U6P5I4-F1
#
_entry.id   AF-U6P5I4-F1
#
_cell.length_a   1.000
_cell.length_b   1.000
_cell.length_c   1.000
_cell.angle_alpha   90.00
_cell.angle_beta   90.00
_cell.angle_gamma   90.00
#
_symmetry.space_group_name_H-M   'P 1'
#
loop_
_entity.id
_entity.type
_entity.pdbx_description
1 polymer ?
#
loop_
_entity_poly.entity_id
_entity_poly.type
_entity_poly.pdbx_seq_one_letter_code
_entity_poly.pdbx_strand_id
1 'polypeptide(L)'
;MQRSDKGRSEREKSSRARRSFANYKTKMTFFRRPDGTVTASREAMEKVIYDFYSDLFDSHVYLPTPHLRQDEYIAPSVLSSEIRHAITSMKNCTAPGPDRIRPEHLKSIPPVIIKTLAKLFTRYLSECKVPTLWKTSKTVLLYKKEDPDDIGN
;
A
#
# COMPACT_ATOMS: atom_id res chain seq x y z
N MET A 1 -7.92 13.41 -37.47
CA MET A 1 -7.81 11.94 -37.31
C MET A 1 -7.29 11.54 -35.92
N GLN A 2 -7.90 11.99 -34.82
CA GLN A 2 -7.40 11.73 -33.44
C GLN A 2 -8.47 11.26 -32.43
N ARG A 3 -9.75 11.19 -32.82
CA ARG A 3 -10.83 10.74 -31.92
C ARG A 3 -10.98 9.22 -31.84
N SER A 4 -10.67 8.49 -32.92
CA SER A 4 -10.83 7.02 -32.97
C SER A 4 -9.82 6.27 -32.10
N ASP A 5 -8.60 6.79 -31.97
CA ASP A 5 -7.51 6.10 -31.25
C ASP A 5 -7.69 6.17 -29.73
N LYS A 6 -8.23 7.29 -29.23
CA LYS A 6 -8.63 7.44 -27.83
C LYS A 6 -9.78 6.50 -27.46
N GLY A 7 -10.77 6.35 -28.35
CA GLY A 7 -11.89 5.42 -28.15
C GLY A 7 -11.46 3.94 -28.11
N ARG A 8 -10.46 3.57 -28.92
CA ARG A 8 -9.87 2.22 -28.91
C ARG A 8 -9.07 1.96 -27.63
N SER A 9 -8.24 2.92 -27.22
CA SER A 9 -7.47 2.85 -25.96
C SER A 9 -8.37 2.72 -24.72
N GLU A 10 -9.47 3.48 -24.64
CA GLU A 10 -10.41 3.39 -23.51
C GLU A 10 -11.20 2.08 -23.46
N ARG A 11 -11.57 1.51 -24.62
CA ARG A 11 -12.20 0.19 -24.71
C ARG A 11 -11.24 -0.92 -24.30
N GLU A 12 -9.97 -0.83 -24.70
CA GLU A 12 -8.94 -1.78 -24.29
C GLU A 12 -8.66 -1.71 -22.79
N LYS A 13 -8.55 -0.50 -22.21
CA LYS A 13 -8.43 -0.31 -20.75
C LYS A 13 -9.63 -0.88 -20.01
N SER A 14 -10.85 -0.61 -20.49
CA SER A 14 -12.09 -1.12 -19.89
C SER A 14 -12.20 -2.64 -19.98
N SER A 15 -11.80 -3.24 -21.11
CA SER A 15 -11.76 -4.70 -21.25
C SER A 15 -10.68 -5.33 -20.37
N ARG A 16 -9.51 -4.69 -20.22
CA ARG A 16 -8.43 -5.16 -19.35
C ARG A 16 -8.84 -5.08 -17.88
N ALA A 17 -9.51 -3.99 -17.49
CA ALA A 17 -10.11 -3.83 -16.16
C ALA A 17 -11.20 -4.87 -15.90
N ARG A 18 -12.09 -5.15 -16.86
CA ARG A 18 -13.11 -6.21 -16.71
C ARG A 18 -12.49 -7.60 -16.53
N ARG A 19 -11.39 -7.92 -17.24
CA ARG A 19 -10.67 -9.19 -17.05
C ARG A 19 -9.93 -9.25 -15.71
N SER A 20 -9.27 -8.19 -15.28
CA SER A 20 -8.70 -8.15 -13.91
C SER A 20 -9.79 -8.27 -12.85
N PHE A 21 -10.97 -7.71 -13.13
CA PHE A 21 -12.13 -7.87 -12.26
C PHE A 21 -12.71 -9.31 -12.29
N ALA A 22 -12.65 -10.03 -13.40
CA ALA A 22 -13.01 -11.45 -13.41
C ALA A 22 -12.02 -12.28 -12.56
N ASN A 23 -10.73 -11.95 -12.61
CA ASN A 23 -9.70 -12.64 -11.83
C ASN A 23 -9.83 -12.39 -10.30
N TYR A 24 -10.36 -11.25 -9.83
CA TYR A 24 -10.63 -11.10 -8.37
C TYR A 24 -11.73 -12.04 -7.86
N LYS A 25 -12.61 -12.52 -8.75
CA LYS A 25 -13.70 -13.44 -8.36
C LYS A 25 -13.21 -14.88 -8.21
N THR A 26 -12.07 -15.22 -8.79
CA THR A 26 -11.45 -16.51 -8.58
C THR A 26 -11.00 -16.60 -7.13
N LYS A 27 -11.62 -17.50 -6.37
CA LYS A 27 -11.23 -17.75 -4.98
C LYS A 27 -9.96 -18.60 -4.96
N MET A 28 -9.07 -18.29 -4.03
CA MET A 28 -7.92 -19.13 -3.72
C MET A 28 -8.41 -20.48 -3.21
N THR A 29 -8.09 -21.52 -3.96
CA THR A 29 -8.48 -22.89 -3.64
C THR A 29 -7.36 -23.67 -2.99
N PHE A 30 -6.10 -23.35 -3.27
CA PHE A 30 -4.95 -23.97 -2.64
C PHE A 30 -3.67 -23.13 -2.77
N PHE A 31 -2.66 -23.43 -1.93
CA PHE A 31 -1.29 -22.93 -2.06
C PHE A 31 -0.29 -24.08 -2.22
N ARG A 32 0.77 -23.84 -2.99
CA ARG A 32 1.94 -24.72 -3.05
C ARG A 32 2.97 -24.28 -2.00
N ARG A 33 3.41 -25.20 -1.16
CA ARG A 33 4.46 -24.96 -0.16
C ARG A 33 5.86 -25.15 -0.77
N PRO A 34 6.92 -24.61 -0.13
CA PRO A 34 8.30 -24.83 -0.56
C PRO A 34 8.73 -26.31 -0.57
N ASP A 35 8.10 -27.15 0.25
CA ASP A 35 8.32 -28.61 0.29
C ASP A 35 7.64 -29.38 -0.86
N GLY A 36 6.96 -28.67 -1.79
CA GLY A 36 6.25 -29.23 -2.92
C GLY A 36 4.82 -29.71 -2.60
N THR A 37 4.39 -29.65 -1.34
CA THR A 37 3.03 -30.05 -0.96
C THR A 37 2.00 -28.98 -1.28
N VAL A 38 0.76 -29.40 -1.54
CA VAL A 38 -0.36 -28.51 -1.84
C VAL A 38 -1.34 -28.48 -0.67
N THR A 39 -1.76 -27.28 -0.27
CA THR A 39 -2.69 -27.05 0.83
C THR A 39 -3.98 -26.42 0.36
N ALA A 40 -5.10 -27.11 0.51
CA ALA A 40 -6.42 -26.65 0.07
C ALA A 40 -7.40 -26.36 1.22
N SER A 41 -7.08 -26.76 2.46
CA SER A 41 -7.93 -26.45 3.61
C SER A 41 -7.74 -25.00 4.06
N ARG A 42 -8.82 -24.36 4.50
CA ARG A 42 -8.80 -22.96 4.92
C ARG A 42 -7.76 -22.70 6.01
N GLU A 43 -7.73 -23.55 7.03
CA GLU A 43 -6.79 -23.44 8.16
C GLU A 43 -5.33 -23.60 7.71
N ALA A 44 -5.05 -24.56 6.82
CA ALA A 44 -3.71 -24.76 6.30
C ALA A 44 -3.27 -23.58 5.41
N MET A 45 -4.17 -23.04 4.61
CA MET A 45 -3.92 -21.84 3.81
C MET A 45 -3.69 -20.60 4.70
N GLU A 46 -4.51 -20.38 5.72
CA GLU A 46 -4.34 -19.28 6.69
C GLU A 46 -2.98 -19.39 7.40
N LYS A 47 -2.55 -20.61 7.75
CA LYS A 47 -1.22 -20.83 8.33
C LYS A 47 -0.08 -20.50 7.35
N VAL A 48 -0.18 -20.94 6.09
CA VAL A 48 0.82 -20.63 5.06
C VAL A 48 0.93 -19.12 4.85
N ILE A 49 -0.20 -18.41 4.83
CA ILE A 49 -0.23 -16.94 4.74
C ILE A 49 0.43 -16.29 5.95
N TYR A 50 0.05 -16.74 7.14
CA TYR A 50 0.59 -16.19 8.38
C TYR A 50 2.11 -16.38 8.47
N ASP A 51 2.59 -17.60 8.23
CA ASP A 51 4.03 -17.93 8.33
C ASP A 51 4.83 -17.09 7.32
N PHE A 52 4.38 -17.02 6.06
CA PHE A 52 5.06 -16.27 5.01
C PHE A 52 5.15 -14.77 5.30
N TYR A 53 4.03 -14.11 5.63
CA TYR A 53 4.05 -12.67 5.88
C TYR A 53 4.69 -12.32 7.24
N SER A 54 4.60 -13.21 8.23
CA SER A 54 5.32 -13.02 9.50
C SER A 54 6.82 -13.03 9.25
N ASP A 55 7.37 -14.02 8.55
CA ASP A 55 8.79 -14.07 8.19
C ASP A 55 9.20 -12.86 7.34
N LEU A 56 8.39 -12.50 6.33
CA LEU A 56 8.67 -11.34 5.47
C LEU A 56 8.79 -10.02 6.26
N PHE A 57 7.88 -9.77 7.20
CA PHE A 57 7.86 -8.53 7.99
C PHE A 57 8.77 -8.58 9.24
N ASP A 58 9.09 -9.77 9.74
CA ASP A 58 10.00 -9.98 10.88
C ASP A 58 11.46 -10.10 10.44
N SER A 59 11.72 -10.31 9.14
CA SER A 59 13.07 -10.34 8.57
C SER A 59 13.83 -9.04 8.88
N HIS A 60 14.59 -9.05 9.97
CA HIS A 60 15.51 -8.00 10.32
C HIS A 60 16.67 -8.05 9.34
N VAL A 61 16.57 -7.31 8.25
CA VAL A 61 17.76 -6.91 7.51
C VAL A 61 18.58 -6.08 8.48
N TYR A 62 19.65 -6.68 9.02
CA TYR A 62 20.73 -5.93 9.65
C TYR A 62 21.37 -5.09 8.55
N LEU A 63 20.74 -3.97 8.24
CA LEU A 63 21.42 -2.89 7.55
C LEU A 63 22.55 -2.49 8.50
N PRO A 64 23.83 -2.48 8.06
CA PRO A 64 24.86 -1.86 8.86
C PRO A 64 24.36 -0.46 9.14
N THR A 65 24.07 -0.18 10.42
CA THR A 65 23.64 1.13 10.87
C THR A 65 24.65 2.08 10.26
N PRO A 66 24.24 3.00 9.35
CA PRO A 66 25.15 4.04 8.92
C PRO A 66 25.68 4.60 10.22
N HIS A 67 27.00 4.66 10.37
CA HIS A 67 27.62 5.35 11.50
C HIS A 67 27.28 6.83 11.33
N LEU A 68 26.02 7.18 11.56
CA LEU A 68 25.59 8.51 11.88
C LEU A 68 26.37 8.79 13.14
N ARG A 69 27.35 9.68 13.01
CA ARG A 69 27.89 10.39 14.16
C ARG A 69 26.68 10.75 15.01
N GLN A 70 26.73 10.46 16.30
CA GLN A 70 25.71 10.83 17.28
C GLN A 70 25.55 12.35 17.44
N ASP A 71 26.00 13.12 16.45
CA ASP A 71 25.57 14.48 16.22
C ASP A 71 24.07 14.34 15.90
N GLU A 72 23.23 14.62 16.90
CA GLU A 72 21.77 14.76 16.84
C GLU A 72 21.23 14.72 15.40
N TYR A 73 20.82 13.54 14.93
CA TYR A 73 20.12 13.45 13.64
C TYR A 73 18.76 14.13 13.81
N ILE A 74 18.73 15.42 13.52
CA ILE A 74 17.52 16.22 13.54
C ILE A 74 16.84 15.99 12.20
N ALA A 75 15.79 15.17 12.20
CA ALA A 75 14.94 15.03 11.04
C ALA A 75 14.42 16.42 10.62
N PRO A 76 14.53 16.80 9.33
CA PRO A 76 14.07 18.10 8.87
C PRO A 76 12.56 18.25 9.14
N SER A 77 12.16 19.45 9.55
CA SER A 77 10.74 19.73 9.79
C SER A 77 9.94 19.66 8.50
N VAL A 78 8.77 19.05 8.55
CA VAL A 78 7.85 18.99 7.42
C VAL A 78 7.19 20.36 7.22
N LEU A 79 7.28 20.91 6.01
CA LEU A 79 6.76 22.22 5.65
C LEU A 79 5.29 22.16 5.24
N SER A 80 4.54 23.22 5.53
CA SER A 80 3.15 23.33 5.06
C SER A 80 3.03 23.35 3.53
N SER A 81 4.07 23.79 2.82
CA SER A 81 4.14 23.73 1.34
C SER A 81 4.23 22.30 0.83
N GLU A 82 5.00 21.43 1.49
CA GLU A 82 5.14 20.01 1.13
C GLU A 82 3.81 19.29 1.30
N ILE A 83 3.12 19.51 2.43
CA ILE A 83 1.79 18.93 2.68
C ILE A 83 0.78 19.42 1.63
N ARG A 84 0.76 20.73 1.35
CA ARG A 84 -0.12 21.28 0.32
C ARG A 84 0.18 20.67 -1.05
N HIS A 85 1.45 20.59 -1.41
CA HIS A 85 1.88 20.02 -2.68
C HIS A 85 1.43 18.55 -2.80
N ALA A 86 1.71 17.73 -1.79
CA ALA A 86 1.32 16.33 -1.73
C ALA A 86 -0.20 16.12 -1.87
N ILE A 87 -1.02 16.94 -1.19
CA ILE A 87 -2.48 16.88 -1.31
C ILE A 87 -2.94 17.28 -2.72
N THR A 88 -2.39 18.36 -3.27
CA THR A 88 -2.78 18.85 -4.60
C THR A 88 -2.38 17.88 -5.72
N SER A 89 -1.27 17.16 -5.56
CA SER A 89 -0.75 16.22 -6.56
C SER A 89 -1.48 14.87 -6.57
N MET A 90 -2.32 14.57 -5.57
CA MET A 90 -3.09 13.31 -5.53
C MET A 90 -4.00 13.16 -6.74
N LYS A 91 -4.10 11.94 -7.28
CA LYS A 91 -5.03 11.60 -8.36
C LYS A 91 -6.47 11.46 -7.84
N ASN A 92 -7.41 12.17 -8.45
CA ASN A 92 -8.85 12.06 -8.14
C ASN A 92 -9.43 10.71 -8.55
N CYS A 93 -10.58 10.37 -7.98
CA CYS A 93 -11.33 9.13 -8.25
C CYS A 93 -10.53 7.85 -7.96
N THR A 94 -9.65 7.92 -6.96
CA THR A 94 -8.94 6.75 -6.44
C THR A 94 -9.80 6.10 -5.35
N ALA A 95 -9.79 4.76 -5.27
CA ALA A 95 -10.57 4.05 -4.25
C ALA A 95 -10.13 4.50 -2.83
N PRO A 96 -11.07 4.87 -1.95
CA PRO A 96 -10.72 5.30 -0.60
C PRO A 96 -10.19 4.13 0.22
N GLY A 97 -9.36 4.45 1.22
CA GLY A 97 -8.95 3.49 2.23
C GLY A 97 -10.11 3.07 3.15
N PRO A 98 -9.83 2.22 4.15
CA PRO A 98 -10.81 1.82 5.16
C PRO A 98 -11.46 2.99 5.92
N ASP A 99 -10.77 4.13 5.99
CA ASP A 99 -11.23 5.39 6.59
C ASP A 99 -12.26 6.14 5.73
N ARG A 100 -12.49 5.69 4.48
CA ARG A 100 -13.41 6.28 3.51
C ARG A 100 -13.03 7.73 3.10
N ILE A 101 -11.81 8.15 3.38
CA ILE A 101 -11.32 9.48 3.02
C ILE A 101 -10.86 9.43 1.56
N ARG A 102 -11.47 10.27 0.72
CA ARG A 102 -11.10 10.38 -0.69
C ARG A 102 -10.15 11.56 -0.92
N PRO A 103 -9.34 11.54 -1.99
CA PRO A 103 -8.49 12.67 -2.36
C PRO A 103 -9.24 14.01 -2.48
N GLU A 104 -10.51 13.99 -2.89
CA GLU A 104 -11.33 15.21 -3.03
C GLU A 104 -11.65 15.85 -1.66
N HIS A 105 -11.79 15.03 -0.60
CA HIS A 105 -11.94 15.54 0.76
C HIS A 105 -10.65 16.21 1.23
N LEU A 106 -9.50 15.61 0.93
CA LEU A 106 -8.20 16.17 1.31
C LEU A 106 -7.92 17.49 0.59
N LYS A 107 -8.29 17.60 -0.69
CA LYS A 107 -8.11 18.84 -1.47
C LYS A 107 -8.98 20.01 -1.01
N SER A 108 -10.04 19.74 -0.24
CA SER A 108 -10.94 20.77 0.29
C SER A 108 -10.65 21.15 1.74
N ILE A 109 -9.58 20.62 2.35
CA ILE A 109 -9.29 20.93 3.77
C ILE A 109 -8.81 22.38 3.96
N PRO A 110 -9.25 23.05 5.04
CA PRO A 110 -8.77 24.38 5.37
C PRO A 110 -7.25 24.46 5.60
N PRO A 111 -6.59 25.60 5.27
CA PRO A 111 -5.15 25.79 5.50
C PRO A 111 -4.69 25.60 6.95
N VAL A 112 -5.58 25.81 7.93
CA VAL A 112 -5.28 25.55 9.35
C VAL A 112 -4.96 24.06 9.58
N ILE A 113 -5.66 23.15 8.90
CA ILE A 113 -5.42 21.70 9.01
C ILE A 113 -4.07 21.34 8.39
N ILE A 114 -3.71 21.95 7.24
CA ILE A 114 -2.39 21.75 6.61
C ILE A 114 -1.25 22.10 7.57
N LYS A 115 -1.37 23.23 8.29
CA LYS A 115 -0.38 23.63 9.30
C LYS A 115 -0.32 22.64 10.46
N THR A 116 -1.46 22.13 10.91
CA THR A 116 -1.52 21.12 11.98
C THR A 116 -0.88 19.80 11.55
N LEU A 117 -1.13 19.34 10.31
CA LEU A 117 -0.52 18.14 9.76
C LEU A 117 1.01 18.26 9.66
N ALA A 118 1.52 19.40 9.20
CA ALA A 118 2.96 19.66 9.14
C ALA A 118 3.62 19.53 10.53
N LYS A 119 3.00 20.10 11.56
CA LYS A 119 3.47 19.95 12.95
C LYS A 119 3.42 18.50 13.44
N LEU A 120 2.34 17.79 13.12
CA LEU A 120 2.15 16.40 13.55
C LEU A 120 3.18 15.46 12.90
N PHE A 121 3.37 15.56 11.59
CA PHE A 121 4.37 14.76 10.88
C PHE A 121 5.80 15.08 11.32
N THR A 122 6.11 16.36 11.58
CA THR A 122 7.39 16.75 12.17
C THR A 122 7.62 16.04 13.50
N ARG A 123 6.61 15.96 14.37
CA ARG A 123 6.72 15.23 15.65
C ARG A 123 6.93 13.73 15.46
N TYR A 124 6.23 13.09 14.51
CA TYR A 124 6.45 11.67 14.24
C TYR A 124 7.87 11.36 13.78
N LEU A 125 8.45 12.25 12.96
CA LEU A 125 9.83 12.11 12.49
C LEU A 125 10.85 12.40 13.61
N SER A 126 10.63 13.44 14.43
CA SER A 126 11.55 13.80 15.51
C SER A 126 11.54 12.82 16.68
N GLU A 127 10.36 12.30 17.03
CA GLU A 127 10.22 11.36 18.15
C GLU A 127 10.39 9.90 17.73
N CYS A 128 10.50 9.61 16.42
CA CYS A 128 10.48 8.25 15.86
C CYS A 128 9.29 7.40 16.36
N LYS A 129 8.15 8.05 16.64
CA LYS A 129 6.94 7.43 17.16
C LYS A 129 5.81 7.58 16.15
N VAL A 130 5.32 6.45 15.65
CA VAL A 130 4.15 6.39 14.77
C VAL A 130 2.94 5.85 15.52
N PRO A 131 1.71 6.21 15.11
CA PRO A 131 0.50 5.65 15.69
C PRO A 131 0.52 4.12 15.69
N THR A 132 0.11 3.50 16.81
CA THR A 132 0.03 2.03 16.92
C THR A 132 -0.90 1.42 15.88
N LEU A 133 -1.94 2.15 15.49
CA LEU A 133 -2.86 1.74 14.43
C LEU A 133 -2.14 1.52 13.08
N TRP A 134 -1.07 2.27 12.78
CA TRP A 134 -0.29 2.08 11.54
C TRP A 134 0.48 0.77 11.53
N LYS A 135 0.73 0.17 12.70
CA LYS A 135 1.37 -1.15 12.82
C LYS A 135 0.39 -2.29 12.58
N THR A 136 -0.92 -1.99 12.53
CA THR A 136 -1.96 -2.98 12.26
C THR A 136 -2.33 -2.91 10.78
N SER A 137 -2.17 -4.02 10.06
CA SER A 137 -2.57 -4.13 8.66
C SER A 137 -3.63 -5.22 8.48
N LYS A 138 -4.52 -5.02 7.50
CA LYS A 138 -5.43 -6.06 7.03
C LYS A 138 -4.88 -6.59 5.71
N THR A 139 -4.35 -7.80 5.73
CA THR A 139 -3.84 -8.46 4.52
C THR A 139 -5.02 -8.94 3.66
N VAL A 140 -5.05 -8.50 2.41
CA VAL A 140 -5.97 -8.99 1.38
C VAL A 140 -5.12 -9.46 0.21
N LEU A 141 -5.19 -10.75 -0.11
CA LEU A 141 -4.44 -11.34 -1.21
C LEU A 141 -5.13 -11.03 -2.53
N LEU A 142 -4.33 -10.57 -3.50
CA LEU A 142 -4.78 -10.24 -4.84
C LEU A 142 -3.83 -10.89 -5.85
N TYR A 143 -4.39 -11.65 -6.80
CA TYR A 143 -3.60 -12.29 -7.84
C TYR A 143 -2.94 -11.28 -8.76
N LYS A 144 -1.61 -11.34 -8.86
CA LYS A 144 -0.94 -10.89 -10.09
C LYS A 144 -1.16 -11.92 -11.20
N LYS A 145 -0.80 -11.56 -12.44
CA LYS A 145 -1.08 -12.38 -13.64
C LYS A 145 -0.30 -13.71 -13.68
N GLU A 146 0.54 -13.98 -12.70
CA GLU A 146 1.48 -15.10 -12.65
C GLU A 146 0.86 -16.31 -11.92
N ASP A 147 1.68 -17.23 -11.40
CA ASP A 147 1.20 -18.47 -10.76
C ASP A 147 0.30 -18.13 -9.56
N PRO A 148 -1.02 -18.41 -9.62
CA PRO A 148 -1.94 -18.12 -8.52
C PRO A 148 -1.74 -19.07 -7.32
N ASP A 149 -0.99 -20.15 -7.48
CA ASP A 149 -0.76 -21.10 -6.39
C ASP A 149 0.48 -20.75 -5.56
N ASP A 150 1.26 -19.76 -6.01
CA ASP A 150 2.44 -19.23 -5.34
C ASP A 150 2.07 -18.01 -4.47
N ILE A 151 2.41 -18.10 -3.19
CA ILE A 151 2.16 -17.02 -2.22
C ILE A 151 3.05 -15.79 -2.45
N GLY A 152 4.19 -15.95 -3.13
CA GLY A 152 5.13 -14.85 -3.41
C GLY A 152 4.75 -13.97 -4.61
N ASN A 153 3.75 -14.35 -5.41
CA ASN A 153 3.39 -13.70 -6.68
C ASN A 153 2.35 -12.58 -6.57
#